data_AF-A0A256IKF3-F1
#
_entry.id   AF-A0A256IKF3-F1
#
_cell.length_a   1.000
_cell.length_b   1.000
_cell.length_c   1.000
_cell.angle_alpha   90.00
_cell.angle_beta   90.00
_cell.angle_gamma   90.00
#
_symmetry.space_group_name_H-M   'P 1'
#
loop_
_entity.id
_entity.type
_entity.pdbx_description
1 polymer ?
#
loop_
_entity_poly.entity_id
_entity_poly.type
_entity_poly.pdbx_seq_one_letter_code
_entity_poly.pdbx_strand_id
1 'polypeptide(L)'
;MTGFRTYLSHLTDVDRSTAEQTRGKLLDELTVPSPWSVSDATVELSQDDTNDWLLVTFQNEAHPDRIAAVYLLDGSHSLQVYLDTDTGDEWVEPTRDPGEITSILRTHG
;
A
#
# COMPACT_ATOMS: atom_id res chain seq x y z
N MET A 1 4.77 11.40 -14.85
CA MET A 1 3.55 11.33 -14.03
C MET A 1 2.85 10.04 -14.39
N THR A 2 2.67 9.17 -13.41
CA THR A 2 1.92 7.92 -13.53
C THR A 2 0.41 8.21 -13.59
N GLY A 3 -0.36 7.30 -14.19
CA GLY A 3 -1.82 7.41 -14.25
C GLY A 3 -2.41 7.40 -12.83
N PHE A 4 -1.83 6.56 -11.97
CA PHE A 4 -2.17 6.41 -10.58
C PHE A 4 -2.04 7.70 -9.75
N ARG A 5 -0.92 8.43 -9.89
CA ARG A 5 -0.71 9.69 -9.16
C ARG A 5 -1.78 10.74 -9.50
N THR A 6 -2.17 10.81 -10.77
CA THR A 6 -3.23 11.72 -11.23
C THR A 6 -4.59 11.27 -10.72
N TYR A 7 -4.83 9.96 -10.69
CA TYR A 7 -6.05 9.38 -10.11
C TYR A 7 -6.20 9.76 -8.63
N LEU A 8 -5.17 9.56 -7.81
CA LEU A 8 -5.19 9.92 -6.38
C LEU A 8 -5.49 11.40 -6.15
N SER A 9 -4.95 12.31 -6.97
CA SER A 9 -5.20 13.75 -6.82
C SER A 9 -6.64 14.19 -7.10
N HIS A 10 -7.45 13.33 -7.72
CA HIS A 10 -8.86 13.60 -8.02
C HIS A 10 -9.83 12.86 -7.09
N LEU A 11 -9.32 12.09 -6.12
CA LEU A 11 -10.15 11.51 -5.08
C LEU A 11 -10.78 12.63 -4.23
N THR A 12 -11.97 12.35 -3.71
CA THR A 12 -12.76 13.30 -2.91
C THR A 12 -13.08 12.69 -1.57
N ASP A 13 -13.98 11.70 -1.56
CA ASP A 13 -14.27 10.87 -0.38
C ASP A 13 -13.76 9.45 -0.61
N VAL A 14 -13.07 8.87 0.38
CA VAL A 14 -12.61 7.49 0.33
C VAL A 14 -13.64 6.58 1.00
N ASP A 15 -14.51 5.98 0.20
CA ASP A 15 -15.35 4.86 0.62
C ASP A 15 -14.75 3.50 0.21
N ARG A 16 -15.41 2.42 0.59
CA ARG A 16 -15.00 1.05 0.24
C ARG A 16 -14.82 0.86 -1.27
N SER A 17 -15.73 1.40 -2.07
CA SER A 17 -15.66 1.25 -3.53
C SER A 17 -14.46 2.00 -4.10
N THR A 18 -14.20 3.21 -3.60
CA THR A 18 -13.00 3.99 -3.95
C THR A 18 -11.73 3.26 -3.54
N ALA A 19 -11.68 2.66 -2.35
CA ALA A 19 -10.54 1.87 -1.90
C ALA A 19 -10.32 0.61 -2.76
N GLU A 20 -11.37 -0.14 -3.10
CA GLU A 20 -11.28 -1.31 -3.99
C GLU A 20 -10.81 -0.93 -5.40
N GLN A 21 -11.30 0.19 -5.95
CA GLN A 21 -10.82 0.73 -7.23
C GLN A 21 -9.36 1.19 -7.15
N THR A 22 -8.98 1.82 -6.04
CA THR A 22 -7.60 2.27 -5.80
C THR A 22 -6.66 1.06 -5.74
N ARG A 23 -7.03 -0.01 -5.03
CA ARG A 23 -6.27 -1.27 -5.01
C ARG A 23 -6.07 -1.82 -6.42
N GLY A 24 -7.13 -1.90 -7.23
CA GLY A 24 -7.04 -2.39 -8.60
C GLY A 24 -6.04 -1.58 -9.43
N LYS A 25 -6.17 -0.26 -9.43
CA LYS A 25 -5.25 0.64 -10.15
C LYS A 25 -3.82 0.59 -9.62
N LEU A 26 -3.65 0.45 -8.31
CA LEU A 26 -2.34 0.30 -7.70
C LEU A 26 -1.68 -0.97 -8.23
N LEU A 27 -2.36 -2.11 -8.18
CA LEU A 27 -1.84 -3.40 -8.63
C LEU A 27 -1.55 -3.44 -10.15
N ASP A 28 -2.31 -2.69 -10.95
CA ASP A 28 -2.05 -2.57 -12.39
C ASP A 28 -0.74 -1.83 -12.71
N GLU A 29 -0.34 -0.86 -11.88
CA GLU A 29 0.87 -0.05 -12.08
C GLU A 29 2.05 -0.49 -11.20
N LEU A 30 1.80 -1.28 -10.16
CA LEU A 30 2.81 -1.73 -9.21
C LEU A 30 3.60 -2.92 -9.77
N THR A 31 4.93 -2.81 -9.76
CA THR A 31 5.81 -3.94 -10.03
C THR A 31 6.26 -4.56 -8.71
N VAL A 32 5.67 -5.68 -8.31
CA VAL A 32 6.06 -6.37 -7.07
C VAL A 32 7.41 -7.09 -7.28
N PRO A 33 8.48 -6.71 -6.54
CA PRO A 33 9.77 -7.36 -6.67
C PRO A 33 9.82 -8.68 -5.90
N SER A 34 10.48 -9.71 -6.44
CA SER A 34 10.86 -10.88 -5.65
C SER A 34 11.78 -10.48 -4.49
N PRO A 35 11.66 -11.09 -3.29
CA PRO A 35 10.83 -12.25 -2.94
C PRO A 35 9.41 -11.92 -2.43
N TRP A 36 8.88 -10.72 -2.69
CA TRP A 36 7.54 -10.36 -2.25
C TRP A 36 6.45 -10.92 -3.15
N SER A 37 5.34 -11.31 -2.55
CA SER A 37 4.09 -11.65 -3.23
C SER A 37 2.91 -10.92 -2.60
N VAL A 38 1.88 -10.67 -3.40
CA VAL A 38 0.62 -10.10 -2.92
C VAL A 38 -0.08 -11.15 -2.08
N SER A 39 -0.36 -10.83 -0.82
CA SER A 39 -1.20 -11.63 0.05
C SER A 39 -2.68 -11.33 -0.23
N ASP A 40 -3.54 -12.33 -0.05
CA ASP A 40 -4.97 -12.29 -0.39
C ASP A 40 -5.79 -11.51 0.65
N ALA A 41 -5.31 -10.32 1.02
CA ALA A 41 -5.98 -9.42 1.94
C ALA A 41 -7.13 -8.71 1.22
N THR A 42 -8.29 -8.68 1.90
CA THR A 42 -9.46 -7.90 1.48
C THR A 42 -9.21 -6.43 1.80
N VAL A 43 -9.79 -5.53 0.99
CA VAL A 43 -9.79 -4.10 1.30
C VAL A 43 -10.64 -3.84 2.53
N GLU A 44 -10.04 -3.22 3.54
CA GLU A 44 -10.65 -3.04 4.86
C GLU A 44 -10.36 -1.65 5.41
N LEU A 45 -11.32 -1.10 6.15
CA LEU A 45 -11.10 0.13 6.91
C LEU A 45 -10.22 -0.22 8.11
N SER A 46 -9.18 0.58 8.34
CA SER A 46 -8.36 0.45 9.53
C SER A 46 -9.21 0.59 10.79
N GLN A 47 -8.87 -0.16 11.84
CA GLN A 47 -9.63 -0.19 13.10
C GLN A 47 -9.28 0.96 14.04
N ASP A 48 -8.33 1.81 13.64
CA ASP A 48 -8.00 3.05 14.33
C ASP A 48 -8.91 4.20 13.88
N ASP A 49 -8.87 5.31 14.64
CA ASP A 49 -9.70 6.49 14.38
C ASP A 49 -9.20 7.30 13.15
N THR A 50 -8.31 6.75 12.31
CA THR A 50 -7.71 7.47 11.17
C THR A 50 -8.59 7.45 9.92
N ASN A 51 -9.52 6.49 9.83
CA ASN A 51 -10.32 6.20 8.63
C ASN A 51 -9.49 5.82 7.40
N ASP A 52 -8.26 5.35 7.59
CA ASP A 52 -7.42 4.88 6.50
C ASP A 52 -7.90 3.53 5.97
N TRP A 53 -7.71 3.29 4.68
CA TRP A 53 -8.13 2.03 4.04
C TRP A 53 -6.93 1.15 3.74
N LEU A 54 -6.88 -0.04 4.33
CA LEU A 54 -5.96 -1.09 3.90
C LEU A 54 -6.30 -1.51 2.47
N LEU A 55 -5.36 -1.33 1.55
CA LEU A 55 -5.54 -1.69 0.15
C LEU A 55 -4.99 -3.07 -0.17
N VAL A 56 -3.77 -3.34 0.29
CA VAL A 56 -3.05 -4.57 -0.07
C VAL A 56 -1.98 -4.87 0.97
N THR A 57 -1.75 -6.16 1.17
CA THR A 57 -0.67 -6.68 1.99
C THR A 57 0.26 -7.50 1.11
N PHE A 58 1.56 -7.40 1.34
CA PHE A 58 2.59 -8.23 0.74
C PHE A 58 3.24 -9.11 1.80
N GLN A 59 3.57 -10.33 1.41
CA GLN A 59 4.34 -11.24 2.25
C GLN A 59 5.66 -11.54 1.56
N ASN A 60 6.75 -11.56 2.33
CA ASN A 60 8.06 -11.94 1.82
C ASN A 60 8.20 -13.47 1.86
N GLU A 61 8.38 -14.10 0.70
CA GLU A 61 8.48 -15.56 0.58
C GLU A 61 9.78 -16.12 1.18
N ALA A 62 10.84 -15.32 1.21
CA ALA A 62 12.12 -15.69 1.83
C ALA A 62 12.10 -15.50 3.35
N HIS A 63 11.29 -14.55 3.84
CA HIS A 63 11.16 -14.18 5.25
C HIS A 63 9.67 -14.04 5.62
N PRO A 64 8.97 -15.15 5.94
CA PRO A 64 7.51 -15.15 6.13
C PRO A 64 6.99 -14.24 7.26
N ASP A 65 7.86 -13.89 8.21
CA ASP A 65 7.56 -12.97 9.31
C ASP A 65 7.58 -11.50 8.85
N ARG A 66 8.05 -11.21 7.63
CA ARG A 66 8.04 -9.86 7.06
C ARG A 66 6.79 -9.61 6.23
N ILE A 67 6.09 -8.57 6.61
CA ILE A 67 4.82 -8.16 5.99
C ILE A 67 4.92 -6.69 5.62
N ALA A 68 4.42 -6.33 4.43
CA ALA A 68 4.26 -4.94 4.04
C ALA A 68 2.78 -4.66 3.81
N ALA A 69 2.19 -3.71 4.52
CA ALA A 69 0.81 -3.29 4.33
C ALA A 69 0.77 -1.89 3.70
N VAL A 70 -0.13 -1.68 2.73
CA VAL A 70 -0.31 -0.39 2.06
C VAL A 70 -1.69 0.15 2.37
N TYR A 71 -1.73 1.35 2.94
CA TYR A 71 -2.93 2.06 3.31
C TYR A 71 -3.16 3.27 2.41
N LEU A 72 -4.41 3.55 2.05
CA LEU A 72 -4.84 4.82 1.47
C LEU A 72 -5.29 5.75 2.59
N LEU A 73 -4.64 6.90 2.68
CA LEU A 73 -4.94 7.90 3.69
C LEU A 73 -6.12 8.78 3.26
N ASP A 74 -7.19 8.82 4.06
CA ASP A 74 -8.44 9.52 3.73
C ASP A 74 -8.24 11.04 3.57
N GLY A 75 -7.43 11.66 4.45
CA GLY A 75 -7.22 13.12 4.43
C GLY A 75 -6.27 13.64 3.36
N SER A 76 -5.32 12.82 2.90
CA SER A 76 -4.25 13.26 1.97
C SER A 76 -4.32 12.59 0.60
N HIS A 77 -5.14 11.56 0.42
CA HIS A 77 -5.17 10.73 -0.80
C HIS A 77 -3.75 10.31 -1.22
N SER A 78 -2.98 9.84 -0.25
CA SER A 78 -1.65 9.27 -0.43
C SER A 78 -1.62 7.86 0.12
N LEU A 79 -0.60 7.11 -0.27
CA LEU A 79 -0.34 5.76 0.16
C LEU A 79 0.70 5.77 1.29
N GLN A 80 0.40 5.07 2.38
CA GLN A 80 1.32 4.81 3.47
C GLN A 80 1.75 3.34 3.39
N VAL A 81 3.05 3.05 3.42
CA VAL A 81 3.56 1.68 3.57
C VAL A 81 3.95 1.46 5.01
N TYR A 82 3.47 0.37 5.58
CA TYR A 82 3.83 -0.14 6.89
C TYR A 82 4.60 -1.44 6.69
N LEU A 83 5.78 -1.54 7.30
CA LEU A 83 6.64 -2.71 7.25
C LEU A 83 6.68 -3.34 8.63
N ASP A 84 6.16 -4.55 8.76
CA ASP A 84 6.41 -5.41 9.90
C ASP A 84 7.66 -6.23 9.58
N THR A 85 8.71 -6.07 10.38
CA THR A 85 10.00 -6.73 10.17
C THR A 85 10.49 -7.38 11.45
N ASP A 86 11.41 -8.34 11.31
CA ASP A 86 12.13 -9.00 12.41
C ASP A 86 12.80 -8.01 13.39
N THR A 87 13.08 -6.79 12.94
CA THR A 87 13.71 -5.72 13.73
C THR A 87 12.72 -4.73 14.36
N GLY A 88 11.42 -4.92 14.13
CA GLY A 88 10.33 -4.07 14.57
C GLY A 88 9.56 -3.41 13.42
N ASP A 89 8.55 -2.64 13.79
CA ASP A 89 7.65 -1.96 12.87
C ASP A 89 8.28 -0.68 12.31
N GLU A 90 8.23 -0.50 10.99
CA GLU A 90 8.74 0.67 10.28
C GLU A 90 7.65 1.34 9.42
N TRP A 91 7.64 2.67 9.46
CA TRP A 91 6.77 3.51 8.65
C TRP A 91 7.64 4.33 7.70
N VAL A 92 7.31 4.29 6.41
CA VAL A 92 7.98 5.13 5.41
C VAL A 92 7.21 6.44 5.20
N GLU A 93 7.79 7.42 4.53
CA GLU A 93 7.03 8.63 4.19
C GLU A 93 5.87 8.32 3.22
N PRO A 94 4.69 8.96 3.38
CA PRO A 94 3.58 8.77 2.46
C PRO A 94 3.93 9.15 1.02
N THR A 95 3.48 8.33 0.07
CA THR A 95 3.77 8.50 -1.35
C THR A 95 2.50 8.52 -2.20
N ARG A 96 2.59 9.07 -3.40
CA ARG A 96 1.56 8.91 -4.45
C ARG A 96 2.10 8.14 -5.66
N ASP A 97 3.30 7.58 -5.55
CA ASP A 97 4.00 6.90 -6.64
C ASP A 97 4.14 5.39 -6.34
N PRO A 98 3.48 4.52 -7.12
CA PRO A 98 3.68 3.07 -7.01
C PRO A 98 5.15 2.63 -7.18
N GLY A 99 5.96 3.41 -7.90
CA GLY A 99 7.39 3.14 -8.06
C GLY A 99 8.18 3.27 -6.75
N GLU A 100 7.75 4.17 -5.85
CA GLU A 100 8.35 4.31 -4.53
C GLU A 100 8.04 3.07 -3.67
N ILE A 101 6.80 2.57 -3.71
CA ILE A 101 6.42 1.30 -3.04
C ILE A 101 7.27 0.14 -3.55
N THR A 102 7.47 0.05 -4.87
CA THR A 102 8.36 -0.96 -5.47
C THR A 102 9.79 -0.85 -4.93
N SER A 103 10.29 0.38 -4.76
CA SER A 103 11.64 0.65 -4.28
C SER A 103 11.80 0.32 -2.79
N ILE A 104 10.76 0.58 -1.98
CA ILE A 104 10.67 0.18 -0.58
C ILE A 104 10.72 -1.35 -0.49
N LEU A 105 9.86 -2.07 -1.21
CA LEU A 105 9.86 -3.54 -1.19
C LEU A 105 11.21 -4.13 -1.60
N ARG A 106 11.93 -3.55 -2.57
CA ARG A 106 13.29 -4.01 -2.92
C ARG A 106 14.32 -3.77 -1.81
N THR A 107 14.17 -2.69 -1.07
CA THR A 107 15.13 -2.31 -0.02
C THR A 107 14.97 -3.19 1.21
N HIS A 108 13.75 -3.65 1.50
CA HIS A 108 13.41 -4.47 2.67
C HIS A 108 13.15 -5.96 2.34
N GLY A 109 13.35 -6.33 1.07
CA GLY A 109 13.14 -7.69 0.53
C GLY A 109 14.25 -8.68 0.84
#